data_AF-A0A952WCH5-F1
#
_entry.id   AF-A0A952WCH5-F1
#
_cell.length_a   1.000
_cell.length_b   1.000
_cell.length_c   1.000
_cell.angle_alpha   90.00
_cell.angle_beta   90.00
_cell.angle_gamma   90.00
#
_symmetry.space_group_name_H-M   'P 1'
#
loop_
_entity.id
_entity.type
_entity.pdbx_description
1 polymer ?
#
loop_
_entity_poly.entity_id
_entity_poly.type
_entity_poly.pdbx_seq_one_letter_code
_entity_poly.pdbx_strand_id
1 'polypeptide(L)'
;MNPARPAVALLLGAGLPLSAQPCTPQWDVAAGNPGISGGYAAPVRLWNDASGPGLFVGGSFTAAGGSAANRYLARWDPVTSAWSSLGSGISGGFTNAFMTALVPFTPGRGPERLVAAGFFDTAGGVPGTASLAMWNGTTWEAMGTTWTGTTRGSIWSMAVWNGRLYVGGSVVNSQPSPAPPGTGYPIGGAAWQGVASWDGQNWRSDASSVINPGGTTPVVNAMAVFNDGSGEALYIAGRFTSIDGVPGTSLIARWNGSSWSSVGGGLTSTSPLFGPEALVVFNDGTGDALYIAGYTFFGAGVSTTNVAKWNGSSWSSVGGVLGTGRITSLAAFDDGQGARLYAGGTAMPGFNYIARYNAGSWQILGGGVTGAAIPPGNFPSVFGLGVTPDRLYVAGNFTQLDNTLSANGLAAWKACPASCYVNCDGSTGAPVLTANDFLCFLNKYANGDPYANCDASTGAPALTANDFLCFINKFASGCS
;
A
#
# COMPACT_ATOMS: atom_id res chain seq x y z
N MET A 1 -43.02 -70.01 -10.04
CA MET A 1 -43.08 -68.73 -10.77
C MET A 1 -42.56 -67.64 -9.86
N ASN A 2 -41.38 -67.11 -10.15
CA ASN A 2 -40.89 -65.88 -9.53
C ASN A 2 -39.98 -65.21 -10.58
N PRO A 3 -40.32 -64.02 -11.11
CA PRO A 3 -39.59 -63.43 -12.22
C PRO A 3 -38.29 -62.79 -11.75
N ALA A 4 -37.24 -63.00 -12.56
CA ALA A 4 -35.93 -62.39 -12.39
C ALA A 4 -36.02 -60.85 -12.47
N ARG A 5 -35.40 -60.17 -11.50
CA ARG A 5 -35.22 -58.71 -11.51
C ARG A 5 -34.02 -58.35 -12.40
N PRO A 6 -34.09 -57.29 -13.23
CA PRO A 6 -32.95 -56.83 -14.01
C PRO A 6 -31.97 -56.07 -13.10
N ALA A 7 -30.69 -56.39 -13.21
CA ALA A 7 -29.62 -55.62 -12.60
C ALA A 7 -29.39 -54.33 -13.40
N VAL A 8 -29.56 -53.18 -12.76
CA VAL A 8 -29.16 -51.87 -13.31
C VAL A 8 -27.65 -51.74 -13.10
N ALA A 9 -26.89 -51.78 -14.18
CA ALA A 9 -25.47 -51.47 -14.16
C ALA A 9 -25.30 -49.96 -13.99
N LEU A 10 -24.84 -49.53 -12.81
CA LEU A 10 -24.45 -48.15 -12.55
C LEU A 10 -23.08 -47.92 -13.19
N LEU A 11 -23.05 -47.27 -14.35
CA LEU A 11 -21.81 -46.76 -14.95
C LEU A 11 -21.30 -45.60 -14.08
N LEU A 12 -20.33 -45.87 -13.22
CA LEU A 12 -19.52 -44.84 -12.57
C LEU A 12 -18.65 -44.18 -13.65
N GLY A 13 -19.13 -43.05 -14.19
CA GLY A 13 -18.27 -42.16 -14.94
C GLY A 13 -17.16 -41.66 -14.02
N ALA A 14 -15.91 -41.97 -14.35
CA ALA A 14 -14.77 -41.33 -13.72
C ALA A 14 -14.88 -39.82 -13.98
N GLY A 15 -15.27 -39.06 -12.97
CA GLY A 15 -15.20 -37.61 -13.00
C GLY A 15 -13.73 -37.24 -13.18
N LEU A 16 -13.40 -36.66 -14.33
CA LEU A 16 -12.14 -35.93 -14.49
C LEU A 16 -12.06 -34.90 -13.34
N PRO A 17 -10.89 -34.68 -12.74
CA PRO A 17 -10.74 -33.62 -11.76
C PRO A 17 -11.24 -32.32 -12.40
N LEU A 18 -12.15 -31.61 -11.73
CA LEU A 18 -12.49 -30.25 -12.11
C LEU A 18 -11.17 -29.46 -12.10
N SER A 19 -10.60 -29.18 -13.27
CA SER A 19 -9.65 -28.09 -13.35
C SER A 19 -10.45 -26.84 -12.97
N ALA A 20 -10.04 -26.14 -11.92
CA ALA A 20 -10.52 -24.79 -11.68
C ALA A 20 -10.51 -24.05 -13.04
N GLN A 21 -11.64 -23.48 -13.45
CA GLN A 21 -11.64 -22.64 -14.65
C GLN A 21 -10.47 -21.67 -14.53
N PRO A 22 -9.67 -21.46 -15.59
CA PRO A 22 -8.62 -20.46 -15.55
C PRO A 22 -9.28 -19.10 -15.39
N CYS A 23 -9.35 -18.63 -14.15
CA CYS A 23 -9.70 -17.26 -13.88
C CYS A 23 -8.54 -16.40 -14.37
N THR A 24 -8.86 -15.28 -15.00
CA THR A 24 -7.87 -14.26 -15.33
C THR A 24 -8.18 -13.06 -14.46
N PRO A 25 -7.21 -12.54 -13.70
CA PRO A 25 -7.38 -11.28 -12.99
C PRO A 25 -7.76 -10.18 -13.97
N GLN A 26 -8.64 -9.30 -13.56
CA GLN A 26 -9.24 -8.31 -14.46
C GLN A 26 -9.47 -6.98 -13.77
N TRP A 27 -9.60 -5.92 -14.55
CA TRP A 27 -9.98 -4.61 -14.03
C TRP A 27 -11.42 -4.60 -13.53
N ASP A 28 -11.62 -4.03 -12.36
CA ASP A 28 -12.90 -3.57 -11.84
C ASP A 28 -12.86 -2.05 -11.72
N VAL A 29 -13.79 -1.39 -12.40
CA VAL A 29 -13.87 0.06 -12.53
C VAL A 29 -15.03 0.67 -11.75
N ALA A 30 -15.69 -0.08 -10.86
CA ALA A 30 -16.86 0.40 -10.11
C ALA A 30 -16.54 1.68 -9.31
N ALA A 31 -15.43 1.70 -8.59
CA ALA A 31 -15.01 2.87 -7.81
C ALA A 31 -14.62 4.08 -8.69
N GLY A 32 -14.34 3.84 -9.97
CA GLY A 32 -13.97 4.87 -10.96
C GLY A 32 -15.17 5.51 -11.67
N ASN A 33 -16.41 5.09 -11.38
CA ASN A 33 -17.60 5.48 -12.16
C ASN A 33 -18.85 5.77 -11.29
N PRO A 34 -19.19 7.04 -11.01
CA PRO A 34 -18.35 8.22 -11.19
C PRO A 34 -17.23 8.22 -10.14
N GLY A 35 -15.99 8.33 -10.60
CA GLY A 35 -14.82 8.33 -9.74
C GLY A 35 -14.45 9.73 -9.29
N ILE A 36 -13.19 10.07 -9.53
CA ILE A 36 -12.54 11.31 -9.09
C ILE A 36 -12.68 12.40 -10.15
N SER A 37 -12.82 13.67 -9.73
CA SER A 37 -12.70 14.83 -10.63
C SER A 37 -11.84 15.94 -10.02
N GLY A 38 -11.18 16.69 -10.92
CA GLY A 38 -10.39 17.88 -10.58
C GLY A 38 -9.18 17.61 -9.70
N GLY A 39 -8.18 16.86 -10.18
CA GLY A 39 -6.96 16.54 -9.44
C GLY A 39 -6.55 15.07 -9.57
N TYR A 40 -5.93 14.53 -8.52
CA TYR A 40 -5.53 13.13 -8.43
C TYR A 40 -6.03 12.48 -7.14
N ALA A 41 -6.13 11.15 -7.16
CA ALA A 41 -6.31 10.31 -5.98
C ALA A 41 -5.00 9.58 -5.62
N ALA A 42 -4.61 9.72 -4.36
CA ALA A 42 -3.63 8.96 -3.60
C ALA A 42 -3.53 9.65 -2.23
N PRO A 43 -3.36 8.91 -1.12
CA PRO A 43 -3.21 7.46 -1.01
C PRO A 43 -4.57 6.73 -1.01
N VAL A 44 -4.55 5.39 -1.04
CA VAL A 44 -5.72 4.53 -0.84
C VAL A 44 -5.47 3.61 0.34
N ARG A 45 -6.40 3.56 1.29
CA ARG A 45 -6.29 2.72 2.48
C ARG A 45 -7.60 2.01 2.81
N LEU A 46 -7.56 0.70 2.97
CA LEU A 46 -8.65 -0.04 3.61
C LEU A 46 -8.61 0.23 5.12
N TRP A 47 -9.75 0.59 5.68
CA TRP A 47 -9.93 0.74 7.11
C TRP A 47 -11.37 0.37 7.51
N ASN A 48 -11.53 -0.12 8.73
CA ASN A 48 -12.84 -0.51 9.26
C ASN A 48 -13.29 0.52 10.29
N ASP A 49 -14.38 1.22 9.98
CA ASP A 49 -15.00 2.18 10.89
C ASP A 49 -16.27 1.60 11.52
N ALA A 50 -17.01 2.41 12.27
CA ALA A 50 -18.26 1.97 12.89
C ALA A 50 -19.36 1.54 11.87
N SER A 51 -19.21 1.91 10.59
CA SER A 51 -20.11 1.51 9.49
C SER A 51 -19.61 0.28 8.72
N GLY A 52 -18.44 -0.25 9.05
CA GLY A 52 -17.84 -1.42 8.41
C GLY A 52 -16.62 -1.09 7.55
N PRO A 53 -16.06 -2.10 6.83
CA PRO A 53 -14.88 -1.93 6.01
C PRO A 53 -15.16 -0.99 4.83
N GLY A 54 -14.29 -0.01 4.64
CA GLY A 54 -14.37 0.96 3.54
C GLY A 54 -12.99 1.35 3.04
N LEU A 55 -12.95 1.80 1.79
CA LEU A 55 -11.73 2.37 1.20
C LEU A 55 -11.70 3.87 1.41
N PHE A 56 -10.67 4.34 2.09
CA PHE A 56 -10.40 5.74 2.29
C PHE A 56 -9.42 6.20 1.21
N VAL A 57 -9.86 7.17 0.41
CA VAL A 57 -9.15 7.64 -0.78
C VAL A 57 -8.85 9.11 -0.59
N GLY A 58 -7.57 9.42 -0.42
CA GLY A 58 -7.06 10.77 -0.32
C GLY A 58 -6.65 11.32 -1.69
N GLY A 59 -6.30 12.60 -1.75
CA GLY A 59 -5.60 13.21 -2.87
C GLY A 59 -5.77 14.71 -2.93
N SER A 60 -5.60 15.30 -4.12
CA SER A 60 -5.82 16.74 -4.36
C SER A 60 -7.14 17.03 -5.07
N PHE A 61 -8.02 16.03 -5.16
CA PHE A 61 -9.22 16.08 -5.99
C PHE A 61 -10.32 16.98 -5.41
N THR A 62 -11.15 17.56 -6.27
CA THR A 62 -12.22 18.48 -5.87
C THR A 62 -13.58 17.81 -5.70
N ALA A 63 -13.77 16.59 -6.21
CA ALA A 63 -14.94 15.76 -5.93
C ALA A 63 -14.65 14.27 -6.14
N ALA A 64 -15.40 13.43 -5.45
CA ALA A 64 -15.49 11.99 -5.69
C ALA A 64 -16.97 11.58 -5.75
N GLY A 65 -17.33 10.67 -6.64
CA GLY A 65 -18.73 10.28 -6.83
C GLY A 65 -19.61 11.39 -7.38
N GLY A 66 -19.02 12.41 -8.03
CA GLY A 66 -19.73 13.61 -8.51
C GLY A 66 -20.09 14.62 -7.40
N SER A 67 -19.65 14.42 -6.16
CA SER A 67 -19.96 15.32 -5.04
C SER A 67 -18.73 16.06 -4.53
N ALA A 68 -18.80 17.39 -4.49
CA ALA A 68 -17.75 18.25 -3.91
C ALA A 68 -17.66 18.15 -2.38
N ALA A 69 -18.65 17.52 -1.72
CA ALA A 69 -18.57 17.20 -0.30
C ALA A 69 -17.47 16.17 0.01
N ASN A 70 -17.06 15.40 -1.01
CA ASN A 70 -16.07 14.34 -0.88
C ASN A 70 -14.62 14.78 -1.18
N ARG A 71 -14.38 16.07 -1.45
CA ARG A 71 -13.05 16.58 -1.85
C ARG A 71 -11.91 16.17 -0.91
N TYR A 72 -10.72 15.96 -1.48
CA TYR A 72 -9.45 15.61 -0.84
C TYR A 72 -9.39 14.30 -0.04
N LEU A 73 -10.50 13.85 0.56
CA LEU A 73 -10.60 12.60 1.28
C LEU A 73 -12.05 12.10 1.30
N ALA A 74 -12.27 10.90 0.79
CA ALA A 74 -13.57 10.26 0.73
C ALA A 74 -13.51 8.79 1.12
N ARG A 75 -14.63 8.25 1.60
CA ARG A 75 -14.82 6.82 1.84
C ARG A 75 -15.63 6.22 0.68
N TRP A 76 -15.09 5.20 0.03
CA TRP A 76 -15.79 4.35 -0.92
C TRP A 76 -16.24 3.07 -0.23
N ASP A 77 -17.53 2.78 -0.35
CA ASP A 77 -18.13 1.54 0.08
C ASP A 77 -18.22 0.55 -1.11
N PRO A 78 -17.43 -0.54 -1.12
CA PRO A 78 -17.45 -1.49 -2.22
C PRO A 78 -18.72 -2.36 -2.26
N VAL A 79 -19.48 -2.43 -1.15
CA VAL A 79 -20.73 -3.21 -1.08
C VAL A 79 -21.86 -2.42 -1.71
N THR A 80 -22.02 -1.15 -1.33
CA THR A 80 -23.09 -0.30 -1.85
C THR A 80 -22.70 0.48 -3.10
N SER A 81 -21.42 0.42 -3.50
CA SER A 81 -20.84 1.21 -4.59
C SER A 81 -21.11 2.71 -4.43
N ALA A 82 -20.91 3.22 -3.21
CA ALA A 82 -21.22 4.60 -2.86
C ALA A 82 -20.03 5.33 -2.26
N TRP A 83 -19.90 6.61 -2.62
CA TRP A 83 -18.94 7.54 -2.01
C TRP A 83 -19.60 8.32 -0.88
N SER A 84 -18.86 8.55 0.20
CA SER A 84 -19.28 9.35 1.35
C SER A 84 -18.16 10.23 1.90
N SER A 85 -18.53 11.34 2.53
CA SER A 85 -17.62 12.30 3.15
C SER A 85 -17.32 11.90 4.60
N LEU A 86 -16.15 12.30 5.09
CA LEU A 86 -15.78 12.12 6.51
C LEU A 86 -16.15 13.38 7.29
N GLY A 87 -17.32 13.37 7.94
CA GLY A 87 -17.88 14.54 8.61
C GLY A 87 -18.00 15.72 7.62
N SER A 88 -17.53 16.91 8.02
CA SER A 88 -17.45 18.10 7.16
C SER A 88 -16.26 18.11 6.18
N GLY A 89 -15.50 17.01 6.10
CA GLY A 89 -14.40 16.83 5.16
C GLY A 89 -13.12 17.60 5.50
N ILE A 90 -12.24 17.73 4.50
CA ILE A 90 -10.97 18.44 4.60
C ILE A 90 -11.10 19.83 3.96
N SER A 91 -10.49 20.83 4.59
CA SER A 91 -10.38 22.20 4.07
C SER A 91 -8.98 22.47 3.56
N GLY A 92 -8.85 23.00 2.34
CA GLY A 92 -7.58 23.46 1.77
C GLY A 92 -7.16 24.88 2.18
N GLY A 93 -8.08 25.65 2.76
CA GLY A 93 -7.84 27.04 3.16
C GLY A 93 -7.27 27.91 2.04
N PHE A 94 -6.05 28.43 2.25
CA PHE A 94 -5.42 29.46 1.40
C PHE A 94 -4.78 28.94 0.10
N THR A 95 -4.59 27.63 -0.06
CA THR A 95 -4.06 27.00 -1.29
C THR A 95 -4.82 25.70 -1.62
N ASN A 96 -4.42 24.99 -2.66
CA ASN A 96 -4.86 23.63 -2.95
C ASN A 96 -4.39 22.66 -1.84
N ALA A 97 -5.33 21.93 -1.22
CA ALA A 97 -5.05 20.85 -0.29
C ALA A 97 -4.67 19.56 -1.02
N PHE A 98 -3.89 18.72 -0.35
CA PHE A 98 -3.62 17.37 -0.79
C PHE A 98 -3.37 16.43 0.39
N MET A 99 -3.89 15.20 0.27
CA MET A 99 -3.57 14.10 1.17
C MET A 99 -2.39 13.30 0.62
N THR A 100 -1.53 12.78 1.48
CA THR A 100 -0.33 12.02 1.09
C THR A 100 -0.24 10.68 1.83
N ALA A 101 -0.75 10.60 3.06
CA ALA A 101 -0.68 9.40 3.87
C ALA A 101 -1.97 9.17 4.67
N LEU A 102 -2.37 7.89 4.75
CA LEU A 102 -3.49 7.40 5.55
C LEU A 102 -3.02 6.15 6.29
N VAL A 103 -3.02 6.18 7.61
CA VAL A 103 -2.50 5.09 8.44
C VAL A 103 -3.43 4.85 9.64
N PRO A 104 -3.92 3.61 9.85
CA PRO A 104 -4.58 3.24 11.09
C PRO A 104 -3.61 3.28 12.27
N PHE A 105 -4.03 3.86 13.40
CA PHE A 105 -3.23 3.95 14.61
C PHE A 105 -4.10 3.90 15.86
N THR A 106 -3.62 3.20 16.89
CA THR A 106 -4.32 3.08 18.17
C THR A 106 -3.61 3.94 19.23
N PRO A 107 -4.13 5.13 19.56
CA PRO A 107 -3.53 5.99 20.58
C PRO A 107 -3.72 5.39 21.97
N GLY A 108 -2.62 5.01 22.62
CA GLY A 108 -2.63 4.42 23.95
C GLY A 108 -3.42 3.11 24.00
N ARG A 109 -4.44 3.05 24.86
CA ARG A 109 -5.36 1.89 25.00
C ARG A 109 -6.75 2.16 24.42
N GLY A 110 -6.89 3.23 23.63
CA GLY A 110 -8.17 3.62 23.03
C GLY A 110 -8.55 2.74 21.82
N PRO A 111 -9.65 3.09 21.12
CA PRO A 111 -9.97 2.48 19.84
C PRO A 111 -9.00 2.96 18.74
N GLU A 112 -8.84 2.16 17.69
CA GLU A 112 -8.09 2.58 16.50
C GLU A 112 -8.73 3.83 15.86
N ARG A 113 -7.87 4.64 15.24
CA ARG A 113 -8.21 5.82 14.46
C ARG A 113 -7.61 5.70 13.08
N LEU A 114 -8.26 6.29 12.07
CA LEU A 114 -7.59 6.56 10.81
C LEU A 114 -6.86 7.91 10.90
N VAL A 115 -5.53 7.89 10.87
CA VAL A 115 -4.71 9.10 10.82
C VAL A 115 -4.61 9.56 9.37
N ALA A 116 -4.88 10.84 9.13
CA ALA A 116 -4.80 11.49 7.83
C ALA A 116 -3.75 12.59 7.84
N ALA A 117 -2.86 12.56 6.85
CA ALA A 117 -1.76 13.51 6.76
C ALA A 117 -1.50 13.99 5.32
N GLY A 118 -1.00 15.22 5.21
CA GLY A 118 -0.75 15.86 3.93
C GLY A 118 -0.45 17.34 4.08
N PHE A 119 -1.07 18.16 3.23
CA PHE A 119 -1.11 19.61 3.35
C PHE A 119 -2.57 20.07 3.29
N PHE A 120 -3.09 20.53 4.43
CA PHE A 120 -4.44 21.04 4.55
C PHE A 120 -4.59 21.93 5.79
N ASP A 121 -5.62 22.77 5.80
CA ASP A 121 -5.83 23.79 6.84
C ASP A 121 -6.45 23.21 8.10
N THR A 122 -7.54 22.47 7.94
CA THR A 122 -8.28 21.83 9.02
C THR A 122 -9.02 20.60 8.51
N ALA A 123 -9.16 19.59 9.35
CA ALA A 123 -10.09 18.49 9.18
C ALA A 123 -11.37 18.76 10.00
N GLY A 124 -12.53 18.71 9.35
CA GLY A 124 -13.84 18.95 9.99
C GLY A 124 -14.02 20.33 10.61
N GLY A 125 -13.20 21.33 10.26
CA GLY A 125 -13.17 22.65 10.91
C GLY A 125 -12.61 22.63 12.33
N VAL A 126 -12.04 21.51 12.78
CA VAL A 126 -11.51 21.36 14.15
C VAL A 126 -10.14 22.05 14.24
N PRO A 127 -9.93 23.00 15.18
CA PRO A 127 -8.62 23.61 15.40
C PRO A 127 -7.53 22.59 15.74
N GLY A 128 -6.30 22.86 15.32
CA GLY A 128 -5.15 21.99 15.63
C GLY A 128 -5.09 20.68 14.84
N THR A 129 -5.76 20.64 13.69
CA THR A 129 -5.75 19.51 12.74
C THR A 129 -4.97 19.82 11.46
N ALA A 130 -4.28 20.96 11.37
CA ALA A 130 -3.57 21.35 10.15
C ALA A 130 -2.53 20.29 9.76
N SER A 131 -2.58 19.84 8.50
CA SER A 131 -1.74 18.81 7.89
C SER A 131 -1.72 17.42 8.56
N LEU A 132 -2.36 17.24 9.72
CA LEU A 132 -2.36 16.02 10.50
C LEU A 132 -3.59 15.96 11.43
N ALA A 133 -4.42 14.93 11.26
CA ALA A 133 -5.63 14.73 12.03
C ALA A 133 -5.97 13.24 12.20
N MET A 134 -6.75 12.89 13.23
CA MET A 134 -7.28 11.55 13.43
C MET A 134 -8.79 11.51 13.21
N TRP A 135 -9.28 10.52 12.49
CA TRP A 135 -10.71 10.23 12.35
C TRP A 135 -11.09 9.06 13.25
N ASN A 136 -12.11 9.26 14.09
CA ASN A 136 -12.61 8.24 15.03
C ASN A 136 -13.80 7.43 14.53
N GLY A 137 -14.16 7.57 13.25
CA GLY A 137 -15.37 7.01 12.67
C GLY A 137 -16.56 7.98 12.64
N THR A 138 -16.52 9.07 13.41
CA THR A 138 -17.62 10.05 13.49
C THR A 138 -17.18 11.51 13.47
N THR A 139 -16.03 11.83 14.07
CA THR A 139 -15.51 13.18 14.24
C THR A 139 -13.99 13.20 14.07
N TRP A 140 -13.48 14.37 13.69
CA TRP A 140 -12.04 14.64 13.59
C TRP A 140 -11.46 15.06 14.94
N GLU A 141 -10.31 14.50 15.28
CA GLU A 141 -9.57 14.75 16.53
C GLU A 141 -8.21 15.39 16.18
N ALA A 142 -7.82 16.40 16.96
CA ALA A 142 -6.56 17.12 16.81
C ALA A 142 -5.36 16.27 17.28
N MET A 143 -4.21 16.48 16.64
CA MET A 143 -2.93 15.84 17.02
C MET A 143 -1.91 16.84 17.56
N GLY A 144 -2.36 18.03 17.95
CA GLY A 144 -1.50 19.07 18.55
C GLY A 144 -0.66 19.84 17.55
N THR A 145 -1.01 19.84 16.25
CA THR A 145 -0.38 20.77 15.30
C THR A 145 -0.85 22.18 15.61
N THR A 146 0.07 23.15 15.62
CA THR A 146 -0.25 24.58 15.84
C THR A 146 0.00 25.41 14.59
N TRP A 147 0.08 24.76 13.43
CA TRP A 147 0.46 25.38 12.16
C TRP A 147 -0.70 26.20 11.59
N THR A 148 -0.43 27.45 11.21
CA THR A 148 -1.43 28.39 10.67
C THR A 148 -0.95 29.07 9.39
N GLY A 149 -1.88 29.42 8.51
CA GLY A 149 -1.59 30.21 7.31
C GLY A 149 -0.66 29.52 6.33
N THR A 150 0.27 30.27 5.75
CA THR A 150 1.19 29.77 4.71
C THR A 150 2.46 29.13 5.28
N THR A 151 2.73 29.19 6.57
CA THR A 151 3.96 28.63 7.16
C THR A 151 3.67 27.30 7.84
N ARG A 152 3.59 26.22 7.05
CA ARG A 152 3.17 24.89 7.51
C ARG A 152 4.03 23.77 6.93
N GLY A 153 4.14 22.69 7.69
CA GLY A 153 4.68 21.43 7.20
C GLY A 153 3.74 20.67 6.27
N SER A 154 4.32 19.94 5.32
CA SER A 154 3.65 18.86 4.61
C SER A 154 4.17 17.54 5.14
N ILE A 155 3.29 16.73 5.71
CA ILE A 155 3.61 15.34 6.03
C ILE A 155 3.39 14.55 4.74
N TRP A 156 4.37 13.73 4.36
CA TRP A 156 4.36 12.94 3.12
C TRP A 156 4.28 11.45 3.39
N SER A 157 4.73 11.01 4.56
CA SER A 157 4.75 9.60 4.94
C SER A 157 4.44 9.40 6.41
N MET A 158 3.88 8.25 6.72
CA MET A 158 3.63 7.81 8.10
C MET A 158 3.88 6.32 8.21
N ALA A 159 4.34 5.87 9.38
CA ALA A 159 4.44 4.46 9.72
C ALA A 159 4.15 4.25 11.21
N VAL A 160 3.60 3.10 11.58
CA VAL A 160 3.44 2.69 12.98
C VAL A 160 4.52 1.68 13.31
N TRP A 161 5.28 1.94 14.36
CA TRP A 161 6.33 1.05 14.81
C TRP A 161 6.53 1.16 16.33
N ASN A 162 6.67 0.03 17.02
CA ASN A 162 6.82 -0.01 18.49
C ASN A 162 5.76 0.81 19.25
N GLY A 163 4.49 0.73 18.83
CA GLY A 163 3.38 1.44 19.47
C GLY A 163 3.39 2.96 19.27
N ARG A 164 4.24 3.48 18.37
CA ARG A 164 4.34 4.90 18.06
C ARG A 164 3.98 5.15 16.59
N LEU A 165 3.30 6.27 16.34
CA LEU A 165 3.13 6.82 15.00
C LEU A 165 4.35 7.66 14.65
N TYR A 166 5.06 7.32 13.59
CA TYR A 166 6.12 8.14 13.00
C TYR A 166 5.56 8.92 11.83
N VAL A 167 5.97 10.19 11.71
CA VAL A 167 5.58 11.08 10.61
C VAL A 167 6.83 11.63 9.92
N GLY A 168 6.82 11.57 8.59
CA GLY A 168 7.89 12.03 7.72
C GLY A 168 7.39 13.08 6.76
N GLY A 169 8.19 14.10 6.46
CA GLY A 169 7.78 15.09 5.48
C GLY A 169 8.78 16.21 5.26
N SER A 170 8.25 17.34 4.81
CA SER A 170 9.02 18.56 4.58
C SER A 170 8.37 19.75 5.27
N VAL A 171 9.24 20.65 5.70
CA VAL A 171 8.83 21.98 6.14
C VAL A 171 8.69 22.85 4.90
N VAL A 172 7.47 23.20 4.51
CA VAL A 172 7.24 24.07 3.35
C VAL A 172 7.18 25.53 3.85
N ASN A 173 7.78 26.44 3.09
CA ASN A 173 7.55 27.89 3.21
C ASN A 173 8.20 28.60 4.41
N SER A 174 9.24 28.03 5.02
CA SER A 174 10.12 28.84 5.87
C SER A 174 10.83 29.86 4.98
N GLN A 175 10.62 31.15 5.20
CA GLN A 175 11.52 32.17 4.67
C GLN A 175 12.37 32.69 5.84
N PRO A 176 13.70 32.54 5.79
CA PRO A 176 14.49 31.93 4.71
C PRO A 176 14.29 30.41 4.60
N SER A 177 14.36 29.89 3.38
CA SER A 177 14.37 28.44 3.08
C SER A 177 15.81 28.04 2.74
N PRO A 178 16.38 27.03 3.42
CA PRO A 178 15.79 26.27 4.52
C PRO A 178 15.70 27.08 5.82
N ALA A 179 14.77 26.70 6.70
CA ALA A 179 14.68 27.25 8.06
C ALA A 179 16.06 27.13 8.74
N PRO A 180 16.52 28.15 9.51
CA PRO A 180 17.76 28.05 10.25
C PRO A 180 17.85 26.74 11.06
N PRO A 181 19.01 26.07 11.10
CA PRO A 181 19.20 24.89 11.94
C PRO A 181 18.74 25.18 13.37
N GLY A 182 17.80 24.38 13.90
CA GLY A 182 17.23 24.56 15.24
C GLY A 182 15.88 25.27 15.29
N THR A 183 15.36 25.87 14.21
CA THR A 183 14.02 26.50 14.18
C THR A 183 12.96 25.55 13.59
N GLY A 184 12.80 24.36 14.18
CA GLY A 184 11.81 23.38 13.73
C GLY A 184 10.37 23.90 13.87
N TYR A 185 9.46 23.42 13.02
CA TYR A 185 8.03 23.73 13.15
C TYR A 185 7.45 22.78 14.19
N PRO A 186 7.02 23.25 15.37
CA PRO A 186 6.65 22.33 16.42
C PRO A 186 5.40 21.50 16.03
N ILE A 187 5.45 20.20 16.30
CA ILE A 187 4.27 19.33 16.34
C ILE A 187 4.07 18.97 17.81
N GLY A 188 2.96 19.41 18.41
CA GLY A 188 2.67 19.19 19.82
C GLY A 188 3.77 19.68 20.77
N GLY A 189 4.44 20.80 20.42
CA GLY A 189 5.53 21.39 21.19
C GLY A 189 6.93 20.81 20.93
N ALA A 190 7.06 19.71 20.17
CA ALA A 190 8.35 19.13 19.79
C ALA A 190 8.84 19.70 18.45
N ALA A 191 10.11 20.11 18.35
CA ALA A 191 10.68 20.60 17.10
C ALA A 191 10.63 19.51 16.01
N TRP A 192 10.03 19.82 14.85
CA TRP A 192 9.99 18.92 13.70
C TRP A 192 10.84 19.48 12.55
N GLN A 193 11.78 18.67 12.09
CA GLN A 193 12.72 18.98 11.01
C GLN A 193 12.79 17.86 9.95
N GLY A 194 11.70 17.08 9.84
CA GLY A 194 11.52 16.06 8.81
C GLY A 194 11.01 14.74 9.35
N VAL A 195 11.33 14.38 10.60
CA VAL A 195 10.83 13.19 11.30
C VAL A 195 10.42 13.53 12.74
N ALA A 196 9.31 12.99 13.21
CA ALA A 196 8.88 12.97 14.61
C ALA A 196 8.02 11.73 14.88
N SER A 197 7.79 11.40 16.16
CA SER A 197 6.84 10.35 16.53
C SER A 197 5.93 10.70 17.70
N TRP A 198 4.81 9.99 17.80
CA TRP A 198 3.77 10.16 18.81
C TRP A 198 3.42 8.81 19.45
N ASP A 199 3.36 8.75 20.79
CA ASP A 199 2.95 7.53 21.53
C ASP A 199 1.46 7.47 21.87
N GLY A 200 0.65 8.35 21.28
CA GLY A 200 -0.75 8.50 21.65
C GLY A 200 -0.97 9.58 22.72
N GLN A 201 0.09 10.15 23.30
CA GLN A 201 -0.01 11.28 24.22
C GLN A 201 0.97 12.39 23.87
N ASN A 202 2.25 12.08 23.69
CA ASN A 202 3.33 13.05 23.56
C ASN A 202 4.10 12.87 22.26
N TRP A 203 4.45 14.00 21.65
CA TRP A 203 5.34 14.05 20.49
C TRP A 203 6.80 14.04 20.94
N ARG A 204 7.64 13.38 20.14
CA ARG A 204 9.10 13.36 20.29
C ARG A 204 9.76 13.72 18.97
N SER A 205 10.81 14.53 19.06
CA SER A 205 11.74 14.80 17.96
C SER A 205 12.74 13.64 17.89
N ASP A 206 12.35 12.54 17.23
CA ASP A 206 13.27 11.42 17.03
C ASP A 206 14.29 11.80 15.96
N ALA A 207 15.41 12.38 16.41
CA ALA A 207 16.60 12.62 15.61
C ALA A 207 16.26 13.28 14.25
N SER A 208 15.72 14.50 14.35
CA SER A 208 14.91 15.11 13.30
C SER A 208 15.68 15.93 12.28
N SER A 209 17.00 16.04 12.32
CA SER A 209 17.74 16.95 11.43
C SER A 209 17.99 16.34 10.05
N VAL A 210 16.94 16.26 9.24
CA VAL A 210 17.03 15.85 7.83
C VAL A 210 17.62 17.00 7.04
N ILE A 211 18.77 16.76 6.38
CA ILE A 211 19.57 17.83 5.75
C ILE A 211 19.68 17.61 4.24
N ASN A 212 19.53 18.70 3.47
CA ASN A 212 19.86 18.78 2.06
C ASN A 212 20.52 20.15 1.75
N PRO A 213 21.85 20.24 1.68
CA PRO A 213 22.56 21.51 1.52
C PRO A 213 22.43 22.11 0.10
N GLY A 214 21.84 21.38 -0.86
CA GLY A 214 21.69 21.81 -2.26
C GLY A 214 20.59 22.85 -2.53
N GLY A 215 20.16 23.61 -1.51
CA GLY A 215 19.17 24.69 -1.66
C GLY A 215 17.72 24.26 -1.89
N THR A 216 17.43 22.95 -1.92
CA THR A 216 16.05 22.43 -1.96
C THR A 216 15.66 21.84 -0.61
N THR A 217 14.39 21.98 -0.23
CA THR A 217 13.88 21.48 1.05
C THR A 217 14.04 19.95 1.14
N PRO A 218 14.64 19.40 2.20
CA PRO A 218 14.66 17.96 2.42
C PRO A 218 13.24 17.41 2.62
N VAL A 219 12.99 16.19 2.17
CA VAL A 219 11.69 15.52 2.35
C VAL A 219 11.86 14.04 2.61
N VAL A 220 11.08 13.50 3.55
CA VAL A 220 10.91 12.06 3.77
C VAL A 220 9.60 11.61 3.11
N ASN A 221 9.72 10.93 1.96
CA ASN A 221 8.59 10.54 1.10
C ASN A 221 7.98 9.19 1.47
N ALA A 222 8.78 8.28 2.05
CA ALA A 222 8.34 6.93 2.35
C ALA A 222 8.91 6.44 3.68
N MET A 223 8.12 5.60 4.36
CA MET A 223 8.49 4.93 5.59
C MET A 223 8.05 3.47 5.52
N ALA A 224 8.89 2.55 5.99
CA ALA A 224 8.55 1.14 6.11
C ALA A 224 9.24 0.53 7.32
N VAL A 225 8.58 -0.44 7.95
CA VAL A 225 9.19 -1.26 9.00
C VAL A 225 9.75 -2.51 8.35
N PHE A 226 11.01 -2.84 8.62
CA PHE A 226 11.67 -4.01 8.06
C PHE A 226 12.65 -4.61 9.07
N ASN A 227 12.79 -5.93 9.03
CA ASN A 227 13.82 -6.64 9.78
C ASN A 227 14.87 -7.16 8.80
N ASP A 228 16.03 -6.51 8.78
CA ASP A 228 17.18 -6.88 7.94
C ASP A 228 18.03 -8.02 8.52
N GLY A 229 17.53 -8.71 9.56
CA GLY A 229 18.27 -9.70 10.33
C GLY A 229 18.97 -9.13 11.57
N SER A 230 19.03 -7.80 11.72
CA SER A 230 19.56 -7.14 12.93
C SER A 230 18.46 -6.66 13.90
N GLY A 231 17.23 -7.13 13.69
CA GLY A 231 16.04 -6.73 14.42
C GLY A 231 15.17 -5.77 13.60
N GLU A 232 13.89 -5.72 13.97
CA GLU A 232 12.92 -4.83 13.35
C GLU A 232 13.31 -3.37 13.57
N ALA A 233 13.26 -2.57 12.50
CA ALA A 233 13.60 -1.16 12.52
C ALA A 233 12.73 -0.37 11.54
N LEU A 234 12.65 0.94 11.76
CA LEU A 234 12.01 1.87 10.84
C LEU A 234 13.03 2.30 9.77
N TYR A 235 12.65 2.19 8.50
CA TYR A 235 13.41 2.71 7.37
C TYR A 235 12.67 3.91 6.80
N ILE A 236 13.42 4.96 6.50
CA ILE A 236 12.90 6.16 5.86
C ILE A 236 13.61 6.38 4.54
N ALA A 237 12.86 6.82 3.53
CA ALA A 237 13.43 7.18 2.24
C ALA A 237 12.84 8.48 1.73
N GLY A 238 13.62 9.20 0.93
CA GLY A 238 13.22 10.50 0.42
C GLY A 238 14.38 11.29 -0.15
N ARG A 239 14.17 12.59 -0.39
CA ARG A 239 15.20 13.49 -0.89
C ARG A 239 15.91 14.17 0.28
N PHE A 240 16.98 13.55 0.75
CA PHE A 240 17.89 14.09 1.75
C PHE A 240 19.30 13.53 1.58
N THR A 241 20.29 14.26 2.07
CA THR A 241 21.72 13.91 1.94
C THR A 241 22.32 13.35 3.21
N SER A 242 21.72 13.66 4.36
CA SER A 242 22.10 13.13 5.68
C SER A 242 20.94 13.32 6.66
N ILE A 243 20.88 12.47 7.69
CA ILE A 243 20.06 12.67 8.88
C ILE A 243 20.95 12.64 10.12
N ASP A 244 20.84 13.65 10.98
CA ASP A 244 21.60 13.79 12.21
C ASP A 244 23.13 13.68 12.05
N GLY A 245 23.63 14.10 10.88
CA GLY A 245 25.06 14.06 10.55
C GLY A 245 25.61 12.64 10.38
N VAL A 246 24.78 11.60 10.41
CA VAL A 246 25.21 10.21 10.26
C VAL A 246 25.66 9.96 8.81
N PRO A 247 26.93 9.56 8.56
CA PRO A 247 27.42 9.30 7.21
C PRO A 247 26.70 8.12 6.53
N GLY A 248 26.56 8.18 5.20
CA GLY A 248 25.98 7.08 4.41
C GLY A 248 24.47 6.92 4.58
N THR A 249 23.78 7.96 5.05
CA THR A 249 22.31 7.99 5.18
C THR A 249 21.63 8.75 4.03
N SER A 250 22.32 9.01 2.92
CA SER A 250 21.71 9.72 1.79
C SER A 250 20.57 8.90 1.18
N LEU A 251 19.40 9.55 1.04
CA LEU A 251 18.16 9.03 0.46
C LEU A 251 17.48 7.85 1.18
N ILE A 252 18.19 7.14 2.06
CA ILE A 252 17.70 6.00 2.83
C ILE A 252 18.43 5.97 4.19
N ALA A 253 17.69 5.80 5.28
CA ALA A 253 18.25 5.66 6.62
C ALA A 253 17.43 4.66 7.45
N ARG A 254 18.09 4.02 8.43
CA ARG A 254 17.49 3.04 9.35
C ARG A 254 17.49 3.58 10.77
N TRP A 255 16.37 3.46 11.47
CA TRP A 255 16.17 3.87 12.86
C TRP A 255 15.86 2.66 13.73
N ASN A 256 16.72 2.41 14.72
CA ASN A 256 16.59 1.30 15.66
C ASN A 256 15.81 1.66 16.94
N GLY A 257 15.19 2.84 17.01
CA GLY A 257 14.51 3.33 18.21
C GLY A 257 15.36 4.26 19.08
N SER A 258 16.66 4.36 18.80
CA SER A 258 17.60 5.20 19.56
C SER A 258 18.60 5.98 18.69
N SER A 259 19.00 5.45 17.54
CA SER A 259 19.97 6.06 16.65
C SER A 259 19.69 5.74 15.19
N TRP A 260 20.02 6.68 14.30
CA TRP A 260 20.06 6.43 12.85
C TRP A 260 21.33 5.69 12.45
N SER A 261 21.23 4.84 11.42
CA SER A 261 22.35 4.18 10.78
C SER A 261 22.21 4.17 9.26
N SER A 262 23.33 3.98 8.56
CA SER A 262 23.35 3.83 7.10
C SER A 262 22.69 2.51 6.66
N VAL A 263 22.25 2.48 5.40
CA VAL A 263 21.72 1.27 4.74
C VAL A 263 22.53 1.02 3.48
N GLY A 264 23.47 0.06 3.54
CA GLY A 264 24.35 -0.27 2.40
C GLY A 264 25.20 0.90 1.88
N GLY A 265 25.52 1.88 2.74
CA GLY A 265 26.29 3.08 2.37
C GLY A 265 25.45 4.24 1.81
N GLY A 266 24.13 4.11 1.77
CA GLY A 266 23.22 5.12 1.21
C GLY A 266 23.07 5.00 -0.30
N LEU A 267 22.27 5.89 -0.88
CA LEU A 267 21.99 5.94 -2.31
C LEU A 267 22.28 7.34 -2.87
N THR A 268 22.44 7.41 -4.19
CA THR A 268 22.63 8.66 -4.94
C THR A 268 21.60 8.76 -6.05
N SER A 269 20.86 9.87 -6.08
CA SER A 269 19.91 10.19 -7.14
C SER A 269 20.65 10.75 -8.34
N THR A 270 20.19 10.45 -9.54
CA THR A 270 20.68 11.07 -10.76
C THR A 270 20.06 12.47 -11.00
N SER A 271 19.15 12.90 -10.11
CA SER A 271 18.50 14.22 -10.15
C SER A 271 18.66 14.94 -8.81
N PRO A 272 18.94 16.26 -8.80
CA PRO A 272 18.93 17.06 -7.58
C PRO A 272 17.50 17.33 -7.07
N LEU A 273 16.48 17.11 -7.90
CA LEU A 273 15.08 17.45 -7.59
C LEU A 273 14.28 16.26 -7.09
N PHE A 274 14.67 15.04 -7.42
CA PHE A 274 13.89 13.84 -7.14
C PHE A 274 14.73 12.80 -6.39
N GLY A 275 14.06 11.92 -5.66
CA GLY A 275 14.67 10.82 -4.94
C GLY A 275 13.72 9.63 -4.87
N PRO A 276 13.95 8.71 -3.92
CA PRO A 276 12.98 7.67 -3.59
C PRO A 276 11.64 8.25 -3.14
N GLU A 277 10.55 7.58 -3.52
CA GLU A 277 9.17 7.94 -3.22
C GLU A 277 8.36 6.77 -2.64
N ALA A 278 8.82 5.53 -2.79
CA ALA A 278 8.13 4.35 -2.29
C ALA A 278 9.08 3.38 -1.56
N LEU A 279 8.57 2.77 -0.50
CA LEU A 279 9.17 1.65 0.22
C LEU A 279 8.12 0.56 0.42
N VAL A 280 8.48 -0.70 0.20
CA VAL A 280 7.64 -1.85 0.52
C VAL A 280 8.49 -3.05 0.91
N VAL A 281 8.04 -3.84 1.88
CA VAL A 281 8.65 -5.14 2.16
C VAL A 281 7.97 -6.18 1.29
N PHE A 282 8.75 -6.97 0.58
CA PHE A 282 8.25 -8.04 -0.28
C PHE A 282 9.18 -9.25 -0.24
N ASN A 283 8.58 -10.42 -0.36
CA ASN A 283 9.29 -11.69 -0.46
C ASN A 283 9.13 -12.23 -1.87
N ASP A 284 10.21 -12.20 -2.65
CA ASP A 284 10.24 -12.72 -4.02
C ASP A 284 10.61 -14.21 -4.09
N GLY A 285 10.51 -14.93 -2.97
CA GLY A 285 10.92 -16.32 -2.83
C GLY A 285 12.35 -16.49 -2.30
N THR A 286 13.10 -15.40 -2.10
CA THR A 286 14.46 -15.44 -1.53
C THR A 286 14.54 -14.93 -0.08
N GLY A 287 13.38 -14.70 0.54
CA GLY A 287 13.25 -14.08 1.86
C GLY A 287 12.72 -12.65 1.78
N ASP A 288 12.30 -12.12 2.93
CA ASP A 288 11.79 -10.75 3.01
C ASP A 288 12.92 -9.76 2.71
N ALA A 289 12.62 -8.78 1.86
CA ALA A 289 13.54 -7.71 1.52
C ALA A 289 12.81 -6.38 1.43
N LEU A 290 13.56 -5.30 1.65
CA LEU A 290 13.05 -3.94 1.48
C LEU A 290 13.26 -3.50 0.03
N TYR A 291 12.18 -3.17 -0.66
CA TYR A 291 12.20 -2.60 -2.00
C TYR A 291 11.99 -1.10 -1.91
N ILE A 292 12.80 -0.38 -2.67
CA ILE A 292 12.77 1.08 -2.76
C ILE A 292 12.60 1.49 -4.21
N ALA A 293 11.76 2.49 -4.47
CA ALA A 293 11.56 3.02 -5.80
C ALA A 293 11.38 4.54 -5.83
N GLY A 294 11.64 5.14 -6.99
CA GLY A 294 11.53 6.59 -7.21
C GLY A 294 11.96 7.01 -8.61
N TYR A 295 12.58 8.20 -8.68
CA TYR A 295 13.39 8.58 -9.83
C TYR A 295 14.62 7.66 -9.98
N THR A 296 15.39 7.77 -11.06
CA THR A 296 16.59 6.93 -11.19
C THR A 296 17.64 7.27 -10.13
N PHE A 297 18.19 6.24 -9.50
CA PHE A 297 19.24 6.32 -8.49
C PHE A 297 20.20 5.13 -8.61
N PHE A 298 21.32 5.19 -7.90
CA PHE A 298 22.31 4.12 -7.79
C PHE A 298 22.91 4.07 -6.37
N GLY A 299 23.70 3.03 -6.09
CA GLY A 299 24.35 2.84 -4.79
C GLY A 299 25.54 1.88 -4.90
N ALA A 300 26.13 1.52 -3.76
CA ALA A 300 27.23 0.56 -3.74
C ALA A 300 26.79 -0.80 -4.34
N GLY A 301 27.47 -1.25 -5.39
CA GLY A 301 27.20 -2.54 -6.04
C GLY A 301 25.94 -2.59 -6.91
N VAL A 302 25.24 -1.46 -7.13
CA VAL A 302 24.01 -1.41 -7.92
C VAL A 302 24.10 -0.42 -9.08
N SER A 303 23.84 -0.92 -10.29
CA SER A 303 23.66 -0.11 -11.49
C SER A 303 22.47 0.84 -11.35
N THR A 304 22.49 1.99 -12.02
CA THR A 304 21.37 2.92 -12.07
C THR A 304 20.04 2.21 -12.35
N THR A 305 19.04 2.46 -11.52
CA THR A 305 17.73 1.81 -11.58
C THR A 305 16.64 2.73 -11.03
N ASN A 306 15.38 2.42 -11.32
CA ASN A 306 14.24 3.04 -10.65
C ASN A 306 13.75 2.24 -9.43
N VAL A 307 14.12 0.96 -9.33
CA VAL A 307 13.70 0.05 -8.24
C VAL A 307 14.89 -0.79 -7.79
N ALA A 308 15.22 -0.74 -6.51
CA ALA A 308 16.27 -1.57 -5.92
C ALA A 308 15.74 -2.38 -4.75
N LYS A 309 16.42 -3.48 -4.44
CA LYS A 309 16.14 -4.41 -3.34
C LYS A 309 17.29 -4.39 -2.35
N TRP A 310 16.99 -4.26 -1.06
CA TRP A 310 17.91 -4.47 0.06
C TRP A 310 17.55 -5.78 0.76
N ASN A 311 18.42 -6.78 0.66
CA ASN A 311 18.23 -8.09 1.29
C ASN A 311 18.71 -8.15 2.75
N GLY A 312 19.01 -7.00 3.35
CA GLY A 312 19.59 -6.88 4.68
C GLY A 312 21.11 -6.75 4.73
N SER A 313 21.81 -7.00 3.62
CA SER A 313 23.28 -6.92 3.55
C SER A 313 23.82 -6.26 2.27
N SER A 314 23.11 -6.40 1.16
CA SER A 314 23.52 -5.90 -0.15
C SER A 314 22.32 -5.36 -0.92
N TRP A 315 22.60 -4.35 -1.74
CA TRP A 315 21.65 -3.82 -2.71
C TRP A 315 21.72 -4.61 -4.02
N SER A 316 20.59 -4.79 -4.70
CA SER A 316 20.51 -5.27 -6.09
C SER A 316 19.48 -4.47 -6.89
N SER A 317 19.69 -4.29 -8.20
CA SER A 317 18.70 -3.66 -9.08
C SER A 317 17.53 -4.61 -9.39
N VAL A 318 16.33 -4.06 -9.59
CA VAL A 318 15.11 -4.82 -9.89
C VAL A 318 14.55 -4.37 -11.24
N GLY A 319 14.95 -5.07 -12.30
CA GLY A 319 14.47 -4.79 -13.66
C GLY A 319 15.05 -3.53 -14.32
N GLY A 320 16.13 -2.95 -13.79
CA GLY A 320 16.90 -1.88 -14.43
C GLY A 320 16.21 -0.51 -14.42
N VAL A 321 16.40 0.28 -15.48
CA VAL A 321 15.76 1.59 -15.67
C VAL A 321 14.47 1.40 -16.47
N LEU A 322 13.34 1.79 -15.88
CA LEU A 322 12.02 1.66 -16.49
C LEU A 322 11.63 2.91 -17.33
N GLY A 323 12.26 4.05 -17.06
CA GLY A 323 11.96 5.29 -17.77
C GLY A 323 12.55 6.52 -17.07
N THR A 324 12.18 7.69 -17.59
CA THR A 324 12.65 9.00 -17.11
C THR A 324 11.72 9.64 -16.08
N GLY A 325 10.57 9.02 -15.80
CA GLY A 325 9.63 9.48 -14.79
C GLY A 325 9.99 9.04 -13.37
N ARG A 326 8.99 9.04 -12.49
CA ARG A 326 9.12 8.65 -11.08
C ARG A 326 8.19 7.48 -10.80
N ILE A 327 8.70 6.44 -10.14
CA ILE A 327 7.87 5.41 -9.52
C ILE A 327 7.41 5.99 -8.18
N THR A 328 6.13 6.26 -8.06
CA THR A 328 5.50 6.97 -6.93
C THR A 328 4.94 6.00 -5.89
N SER A 329 4.71 4.74 -6.28
CA SER A 329 4.09 3.74 -5.43
C SER A 329 4.56 2.33 -5.78
N LEU A 330 4.74 1.53 -4.74
CA LEU A 330 4.98 0.10 -4.83
C LEU A 330 3.96 -0.64 -3.96
N ALA A 331 3.56 -1.84 -4.38
CA ALA A 331 2.72 -2.72 -3.58
C ALA A 331 3.09 -4.18 -3.84
N ALA A 332 3.08 -5.00 -2.79
CA ALA A 332 3.04 -6.45 -2.91
C ALA A 332 1.59 -6.91 -2.96
N PHE A 333 1.23 -7.74 -3.93
CA PHE A 333 -0.13 -8.26 -4.07
C PHE A 333 -0.10 -9.65 -4.73
N ASP A 334 -1.02 -10.53 -4.32
CA ASP A 334 -1.26 -11.79 -5.01
C ASP A 334 -2.54 -11.68 -5.82
N ASP A 335 -2.42 -11.68 -7.15
CA ASP A 335 -3.58 -11.65 -8.03
C ASP A 335 -4.20 -13.04 -8.27
N GLY A 336 -3.84 -14.03 -7.45
CA GLY A 336 -4.21 -15.43 -7.56
C GLY A 336 -3.33 -16.22 -8.53
N GLN A 337 -2.23 -15.62 -8.98
CA GLN A 337 -1.16 -16.30 -9.72
C GLN A 337 0.17 -16.28 -8.95
N GLY A 338 0.15 -15.98 -7.66
CA GLY A 338 1.32 -15.82 -6.80
C GLY A 338 1.63 -14.35 -6.52
N ALA A 339 2.10 -14.10 -5.29
CA ALA A 339 2.49 -12.77 -4.84
C ALA A 339 3.58 -12.15 -5.74
N ARG A 340 3.36 -10.90 -6.18
CA ARG A 340 4.28 -10.12 -7.01
C ARG A 340 4.39 -8.69 -6.52
N LEU A 341 5.45 -8.02 -7.00
CA LEU A 341 5.64 -6.59 -6.82
C LEU A 341 4.97 -5.82 -7.96
N TYR A 342 4.20 -4.78 -7.61
CA TYR A 342 3.53 -3.88 -8.53
C TYR A 342 4.07 -2.46 -8.35
N ALA A 343 4.15 -1.71 -9.44
CA ALA A 343 4.67 -0.34 -9.47
C ALA A 343 3.73 0.60 -10.22
N GLY A 344 3.37 1.71 -9.56
CA GLY A 344 2.67 2.84 -10.16
C GLY A 344 3.62 4.01 -10.37
N GLY A 345 3.45 4.76 -11.46
CA GLY A 345 4.35 5.87 -11.78
C GLY A 345 3.71 7.06 -12.48
N THR A 346 4.50 8.13 -12.52
CA THR A 346 4.16 9.43 -13.13
C THR A 346 5.22 9.80 -14.16
N ALA A 347 4.80 10.30 -15.32
CA ALA A 347 5.66 10.47 -16.50
C ALA A 347 6.37 9.15 -16.90
N MET A 348 5.66 8.03 -16.78
CA MET A 348 6.15 6.68 -17.07
C MET A 348 5.35 6.00 -18.21
N PRO A 349 5.37 6.55 -19.44
CA PRO A 349 4.65 5.95 -20.56
C PRO A 349 5.24 4.59 -20.98
N GLY A 350 6.51 4.31 -20.68
CA GLY A 350 7.20 3.07 -21.07
C GLY A 350 6.58 1.78 -20.51
N PHE A 351 5.80 1.87 -19.44
CA PHE A 351 5.03 0.75 -18.89
C PHE A 351 3.54 1.09 -18.68
N ASN A 352 3.02 2.09 -19.41
CA ASN A 352 1.65 2.57 -19.26
C ASN A 352 1.27 2.86 -17.80
N TYR A 353 2.20 3.44 -17.04
CA TYR A 353 2.03 3.95 -15.68
C TYR A 353 1.68 2.93 -14.58
N ILE A 354 1.42 1.66 -14.91
CA ILE A 354 1.21 0.55 -13.98
C ILE A 354 1.82 -0.76 -14.49
N ALA A 355 2.72 -1.34 -13.71
CA ALA A 355 3.42 -2.57 -14.07
C ALA A 355 3.46 -3.58 -12.92
N ARG A 356 3.63 -4.86 -13.26
CA ARG A 356 3.96 -5.95 -12.34
C ARG A 356 5.35 -6.50 -12.66
N TYR A 357 6.12 -6.82 -11.64
CA TYR A 357 7.41 -7.49 -11.80
C TYR A 357 7.20 -9.00 -11.92
N ASN A 358 7.70 -9.59 -12.99
CA ASN A 358 7.54 -11.01 -13.28
C ASN A 358 8.75 -11.54 -14.04
N ALA A 359 9.28 -12.68 -13.59
CA ALA A 359 10.38 -13.40 -14.25
C ALA A 359 11.57 -12.49 -14.63
N GLY A 360 12.01 -11.61 -13.72
CA GLY A 360 13.16 -10.73 -13.95
C GLY A 360 12.84 -9.41 -14.66
N SER A 361 11.60 -9.20 -15.11
CA SER A 361 11.21 -8.05 -15.95
C SER A 361 9.92 -7.36 -15.47
N TRP A 362 9.78 -6.07 -15.79
CA TRP A 362 8.52 -5.34 -15.56
C TRP A 362 7.60 -5.51 -16.76
N GLN A 363 6.34 -5.87 -16.49
CA GLN A 363 5.31 -6.11 -17.49
C GLN A 363 4.13 -5.18 -17.24
N ILE A 364 3.56 -4.60 -18.30
CA ILE A 364 2.37 -3.75 -18.21
C ILE A 364 1.22 -4.56 -17.59
N LEU A 365 0.52 -3.98 -16.62
CA LEU A 365 -0.62 -4.62 -15.97
C LEU A 365 -1.89 -4.40 -16.78
N GLY A 366 -2.45 -5.47 -17.38
CA GLY A 366 -3.78 -5.45 -18.01
C GLY A 366 -3.99 -4.29 -18.99
N GLY A 367 -3.05 -4.06 -19.93
CA GLY A 367 -3.09 -2.95 -20.88
C GLY A 367 -2.68 -1.58 -20.32
N GLY A 368 -2.71 -1.43 -19.00
CA GLY A 368 -2.25 -0.24 -18.27
C GLY A 368 -3.19 0.95 -18.36
N VAL A 369 -2.65 2.12 -18.06
CA VAL A 369 -3.38 3.40 -18.10
C VAL A 369 -3.22 4.05 -19.47
N THR A 370 -4.34 4.29 -20.16
CA THR A 370 -4.36 4.68 -21.58
C THR A 370 -5.11 5.99 -21.85
N GLY A 371 -5.93 6.46 -20.91
CA GLY A 371 -6.71 7.69 -21.04
C GLY A 371 -5.92 8.96 -20.74
N ALA A 372 -6.49 10.11 -21.13
CA ALA A 372 -5.93 11.42 -20.77
C ALA A 372 -5.94 11.63 -19.25
N ALA A 373 -5.10 12.54 -18.80
CA ALA A 373 -5.10 12.97 -17.41
C ALA A 373 -6.39 13.73 -17.07
N ILE A 374 -6.92 13.49 -15.86
CA ILE A 374 -7.91 14.35 -15.23
C ILE A 374 -7.25 15.72 -15.03
N PRO A 375 -7.86 16.83 -15.51
CA PRO A 375 -7.36 18.16 -15.28
C PRO A 375 -7.17 18.46 -13.78
N PRO A 376 -6.13 19.21 -13.39
CA PRO A 376 -5.19 19.96 -14.25
C PRO A 376 -3.95 19.14 -14.69
N GLY A 377 -3.98 17.81 -14.59
CA GLY A 377 -2.85 16.97 -14.97
C GLY A 377 -2.50 17.06 -16.45
N ASN A 378 -1.21 17.01 -16.76
CA ASN A 378 -0.71 17.03 -18.15
C ASN A 378 -0.51 15.65 -18.75
N PHE A 379 -0.27 14.65 -17.90
CA PHE A 379 -0.09 13.26 -18.29
C PHE A 379 -0.75 12.36 -17.24
N PRO A 380 -1.33 11.22 -17.66
CA PRO A 380 -1.88 10.27 -16.73
C PRO A 380 -0.76 9.75 -15.83
N SER A 381 -1.12 9.39 -14.61
CA SER A 381 -0.19 8.93 -13.59
C SER A 381 -0.94 8.02 -12.63
N VAL A 382 -0.24 7.02 -12.12
CA VAL A 382 -0.63 6.31 -10.90
C VAL A 382 0.18 6.92 -9.78
N PHE A 383 -0.47 7.53 -8.80
CA PHE A 383 0.18 8.16 -7.65
C PHE A 383 0.17 7.28 -6.40
N GLY A 384 -0.77 6.33 -6.32
CA GLY A 384 -0.91 5.46 -5.16
C GLY A 384 -1.43 4.08 -5.53
N LEU A 385 -0.91 3.07 -4.83
CA LEU A 385 -1.41 1.71 -4.83
C LEU A 385 -1.95 1.37 -3.43
N GLY A 386 -3.12 0.75 -3.36
CA GLY A 386 -3.73 0.28 -2.12
C GLY A 386 -4.07 -1.20 -2.23
N VAL A 387 -3.81 -1.98 -1.20
CA VAL A 387 -4.04 -3.44 -1.23
C VAL A 387 -5.17 -3.82 -0.29
N THR A 388 -6.02 -4.71 -0.77
CA THR A 388 -7.02 -5.48 -0.02
C THR A 388 -6.84 -6.96 -0.37
N PRO A 389 -7.46 -7.90 0.38
CA PRO A 389 -7.25 -9.33 0.13
C PRO A 389 -7.50 -9.76 -1.32
N ASP A 390 -8.54 -9.24 -1.98
CA ASP A 390 -8.92 -9.64 -3.34
C ASP A 390 -8.58 -8.62 -4.42
N ARG A 391 -8.05 -7.44 -4.06
CA ARG A 391 -7.86 -6.33 -5.01
C ARG A 391 -6.63 -5.48 -4.72
N LEU A 392 -5.95 -5.11 -5.81
CA LEU A 392 -5.00 -4.01 -5.87
C LEU A 392 -5.70 -2.77 -6.44
N TYR A 393 -5.96 -1.78 -5.61
CA TYR A 393 -6.45 -0.47 -6.02
C TYR A 393 -5.35 0.36 -6.63
N VAL A 394 -5.65 0.95 -7.79
CA VAL A 394 -4.78 1.82 -8.57
C VAL A 394 -5.41 3.21 -8.57
N ALA A 395 -4.73 4.17 -7.95
CA ALA A 395 -5.22 5.53 -7.80
C ALA A 395 -4.29 6.54 -8.46
N GLY A 396 -4.89 7.55 -9.09
CA GLY A 396 -4.14 8.61 -9.73
C GLY A 396 -5.02 9.66 -10.39
N ASN A 397 -4.59 10.17 -11.54
CA ASN A 397 -5.30 11.19 -12.31
C ASN A 397 -5.65 10.70 -13.72
N PHE A 398 -5.99 9.43 -13.92
CA PHE A 398 -6.32 8.88 -15.24
C PHE A 398 -7.82 8.83 -15.49
N THR A 399 -8.22 8.70 -16.77
CA THR A 399 -9.63 8.59 -17.17
C THR A 399 -9.99 7.24 -17.82
N GLN A 400 -8.99 6.43 -18.16
CA GLN A 400 -9.21 5.16 -18.87
C GLN A 400 -8.09 4.15 -18.63
N LEU A 401 -8.46 2.87 -18.64
CA LEU A 401 -7.60 1.69 -18.56
C LEU A 401 -7.83 0.78 -19.77
N ASP A 402 -6.81 0.03 -20.16
CA ASP A 402 -6.89 -1.02 -21.19
C ASP A 402 -7.56 -0.58 -22.51
N ASN A 403 -7.41 0.71 -22.88
CA ASN A 403 -8.03 1.38 -24.03
C ASN A 403 -9.56 1.37 -24.12
N THR A 404 -10.24 0.62 -23.24
CA THR A 404 -11.66 0.28 -23.38
C THR A 404 -12.46 0.55 -22.12
N LEU A 405 -11.79 0.66 -20.96
CA LEU A 405 -12.44 0.76 -19.66
C LEU A 405 -12.35 2.18 -19.11
N SER A 406 -13.47 2.91 -19.10
CA SER A 406 -13.55 4.22 -18.45
C SER A 406 -13.43 4.05 -16.93
N ALA A 407 -12.50 4.79 -16.33
CA ALA A 407 -12.29 4.82 -14.88
C ALA A 407 -11.61 6.13 -14.50
N ASN A 408 -12.26 6.93 -13.66
CA ASN A 408 -11.75 8.25 -13.28
C ASN A 408 -10.99 8.19 -11.97
N GLY A 409 -9.65 8.20 -12.05
CA GLY A 409 -8.72 8.36 -10.93
C GLY A 409 -8.65 7.18 -9.96
N LEU A 410 -9.52 6.18 -10.07
CA LEU A 410 -9.52 4.99 -9.23
C LEU A 410 -10.06 3.77 -10.00
N ALA A 411 -9.36 2.64 -9.89
CA ALA A 411 -9.81 1.33 -10.33
C ALA A 411 -9.17 0.24 -9.46
N ALA A 412 -9.59 -1.00 -9.62
CA ALA A 412 -9.00 -2.15 -8.94
C ALA A 412 -8.59 -3.23 -9.94
N TRP A 413 -7.38 -3.76 -9.80
CA TRP A 413 -7.01 -5.05 -10.38
C TRP A 413 -7.54 -6.13 -9.45
N LYS A 414 -8.59 -6.81 -9.87
CA LYS A 414 -9.26 -7.86 -9.10
C LYS A 414 -8.53 -9.18 -9.29
N ALA A 415 -8.07 -9.75 -8.19
CA ALA A 415 -7.48 -11.07 -8.17
C ALA A 415 -8.48 -12.12 -8.67
N CYS A 416 -7.94 -13.19 -9.20
CA CYS A 416 -8.62 -14.47 -9.15
C CYS A 416 -9.05 -14.76 -7.71
N PRO A 417 -10.26 -15.29 -7.47
CA PRO A 417 -10.54 -15.93 -6.19
C PRO A 417 -9.40 -16.91 -5.92
N ALA A 418 -8.68 -16.74 -4.81
CA ALA A 418 -7.67 -17.70 -4.42
C ALA A 418 -8.31 -19.09 -4.50
N SER A 419 -7.62 -20.07 -5.09
CA SER A 419 -8.03 -21.46 -4.95
C SER A 419 -8.03 -21.73 -3.45
N CYS A 420 -9.21 -21.65 -2.83
CA CYS A 420 -9.32 -21.86 -1.42
C CYS A 420 -9.08 -23.34 -1.21
N TYR A 421 -7.83 -23.70 -0.90
CA TYR A 421 -7.42 -25.10 -0.75
C TYR A 421 -8.40 -25.83 0.16
N VAL A 422 -8.87 -25.16 1.21
CA VAL A 422 -9.79 -25.69 2.20
C VAL A 422 -11.27 -25.64 1.82
N ASN A 423 -11.63 -25.04 0.67
CA ASN A 423 -12.93 -25.21 0.03
C ASN A 423 -12.92 -26.50 -0.80
N CYS A 424 -12.91 -27.64 -0.11
CA CYS A 424 -12.77 -28.95 -0.72
C CYS A 424 -13.96 -29.28 -1.63
N ASP A 425 -15.16 -28.85 -1.25
CA ASP A 425 -16.40 -29.21 -1.93
C ASP A 425 -16.79 -28.24 -3.05
N GLY A 426 -16.05 -27.13 -3.19
CA GLY A 426 -16.27 -26.13 -4.23
C GLY A 426 -17.48 -25.24 -3.98
N SER A 427 -17.95 -25.13 -2.74
CA SER A 427 -19.06 -24.26 -2.35
C SER A 427 -18.82 -22.82 -2.77
N THR A 428 -19.89 -22.17 -3.25
CA THR A 428 -19.85 -20.76 -3.72
C THR A 428 -20.78 -19.83 -2.93
N GLY A 429 -21.60 -20.39 -2.03
CA GLY A 429 -22.46 -19.62 -1.12
C GLY A 429 -21.68 -19.06 0.06
N ALA A 430 -22.18 -18.00 0.71
CA ALA A 430 -21.58 -17.47 1.93
C ALA A 430 -22.23 -18.12 3.18
N PRO A 431 -21.45 -18.66 4.14
CA PRO A 431 -19.98 -18.76 4.13
C PRO A 431 -19.46 -19.79 3.13
N VAL A 432 -18.35 -19.46 2.45
CA VAL A 432 -17.71 -20.32 1.44
C VAL A 432 -17.15 -21.60 2.06
N LEU A 433 -16.77 -21.56 3.34
CA LEU A 433 -16.33 -22.72 4.11
C LEU A 433 -17.44 -23.20 5.03
N THR A 434 -17.78 -24.47 4.93
CA THR A 434 -18.82 -25.13 5.71
C THR A 434 -18.32 -26.46 6.28
N ALA A 435 -19.16 -27.14 7.06
CA ALA A 435 -18.84 -28.49 7.53
C ALA A 435 -18.65 -29.49 6.37
N ASN A 436 -19.22 -29.21 5.19
CA ASN A 436 -19.12 -30.09 4.03
C ASN A 436 -17.70 -30.13 3.43
N ASP A 437 -16.94 -29.03 3.54
CA ASP A 437 -15.54 -28.99 3.16
C ASP A 437 -14.67 -29.90 4.02
N PHE A 438 -14.91 -29.90 5.33
CA PHE A 438 -14.22 -30.78 6.26
C PHE A 438 -14.54 -32.25 5.99
N LEU A 439 -15.82 -32.56 5.71
CA LEU A 439 -16.25 -33.90 5.31
C LEU A 439 -15.65 -34.34 3.97
N CYS A 440 -15.59 -33.43 2.99
CA CYS A 440 -14.94 -33.67 1.71
C CYS A 440 -13.45 -34.00 1.89
N PHE A 441 -12.73 -33.24 2.72
CA PHE A 441 -11.32 -33.50 3.01
C PHE A 441 -11.13 -34.85 3.71
N LEU A 442 -11.94 -35.17 4.72
CA LEU A 442 -11.89 -36.47 5.41
C LEU A 442 -12.08 -37.65 4.44
N ASN A 443 -13.04 -37.55 3.53
CA ASN A 443 -13.28 -38.58 2.52
C ASN A 443 -12.07 -38.72 1.58
N LYS A 444 -11.47 -37.61 1.14
CA LYS A 444 -10.28 -37.63 0.28
C LYS A 444 -9.05 -38.18 0.99
N TYR A 445 -8.81 -37.78 2.24
CA TYR A 445 -7.72 -38.27 3.09
C TYR A 445 -7.83 -39.78 3.32
N ALA A 446 -9.03 -40.28 3.66
CA ALA A 446 -9.28 -41.70 3.86
C ALA A 446 -9.05 -42.55 2.59
N ASN A 447 -9.24 -41.96 1.40
CA ASN A 447 -9.07 -42.63 0.11
C ASN A 447 -7.65 -42.49 -0.47
N GLY A 448 -6.72 -41.85 0.21
CA GLY A 448 -5.37 -41.64 -0.33
C GLY A 448 -5.31 -40.62 -1.47
N ASP A 449 -6.30 -39.72 -1.58
CA ASP A 449 -6.38 -38.74 -2.67
C ASP A 449 -5.24 -37.71 -2.58
N PRO A 450 -4.50 -37.43 -3.67
CA PRO A 450 -3.42 -36.44 -3.69
C PRO A 450 -3.84 -35.03 -3.24
N TYR A 451 -5.11 -34.65 -3.38
CA TYR A 451 -5.64 -33.38 -2.85
C TYR A 451 -5.43 -33.26 -1.33
N ALA A 452 -5.49 -34.38 -0.61
CA ALA A 452 -5.35 -34.37 0.84
C ALA A 452 -3.90 -34.15 1.31
N ASN A 453 -2.92 -34.10 0.41
CA ASN A 453 -1.52 -33.81 0.72
C ASN A 453 -1.32 -32.29 0.91
N CYS A 454 -1.82 -31.77 2.02
CA CYS A 454 -1.82 -30.34 2.35
C CYS A 454 -0.41 -29.80 2.56
N ASP A 455 0.48 -30.62 3.15
CA ASP A 455 1.84 -30.21 3.51
C ASP A 455 2.86 -30.47 2.38
N ALA A 456 2.38 -31.02 1.25
CA ALA A 456 3.15 -31.38 0.07
C ALA A 456 4.31 -32.35 0.37
N SER A 457 4.13 -33.23 1.36
CA SER A 457 5.10 -34.27 1.68
C SER A 457 5.31 -35.22 0.50
N THR A 458 6.58 -35.62 0.29
CA THR A 458 7.01 -36.46 -0.85
C THR A 458 7.46 -37.85 -0.41
N GLY A 459 7.44 -38.14 0.89
CA GLY A 459 7.75 -39.44 1.47
C GLY A 459 6.61 -40.45 1.29
N ALA A 460 6.87 -41.74 1.54
CA ALA A 460 5.85 -42.78 1.57
C ALA A 460 5.52 -43.17 3.02
N PRO A 461 4.24 -43.12 3.45
CA PRO A 461 3.06 -42.67 2.70
C PRO A 461 3.06 -41.14 2.50
N ALA A 462 2.52 -40.70 1.36
CA ALA A 462 2.42 -39.29 0.98
C ALA A 462 1.30 -38.52 1.72
N LEU A 463 0.48 -39.23 2.50
CA LEU A 463 -0.48 -38.63 3.43
C LEU A 463 -0.12 -39.05 4.85
N THR A 464 0.08 -38.07 5.72
CA THR A 464 0.44 -38.24 7.12
C THR A 464 -0.48 -37.41 8.02
N ALA A 465 -0.38 -37.59 9.34
CA ALA A 465 -1.12 -36.77 10.28
C ALA A 465 -0.81 -35.25 10.15
N ASN A 466 0.35 -34.89 9.57
CA ASN A 466 0.71 -33.49 9.34
C ASN A 466 -0.15 -32.83 8.27
N ASP A 467 -0.63 -33.59 7.28
CA ASP A 467 -1.57 -33.09 6.28
C ASP A 467 -2.91 -32.70 6.90
N PHE A 468 -3.37 -33.51 7.85
CA PHE A 468 -4.59 -33.25 8.60
C PHE A 468 -4.47 -31.98 9.45
N LEU A 469 -3.33 -31.80 10.13
CA LEU A 469 -3.03 -30.59 10.90
C LEU A 469 -2.90 -29.36 9.98
N CYS A 470 -2.25 -29.51 8.83
CA CYS A 470 -2.12 -28.47 7.82
C CYS A 470 -3.50 -28.02 7.32
N PHE A 471 -4.40 -28.96 7.00
CA PHE A 471 -5.76 -28.63 6.55
C PHE A 471 -6.55 -27.90 7.64
N ILE A 472 -6.51 -28.37 8.88
CA ILE A 472 -7.21 -27.70 10.00
C ILE A 472 -6.71 -26.28 10.19
N ASN A 473 -5.39 -26.06 10.15
CA ASN A 473 -4.81 -24.73 10.31
C ASN A 473 -5.26 -23.79 9.18
N LYS A 474 -5.28 -24.27 7.93
CA LYS A 474 -5.76 -23.50 6.79
C LYS A 474 -7.28 -23.29 6.82
N PHE A 475 -8.06 -24.25 7.32
CA PHE A 475 -9.51 -24.15 7.42
C PHE A 475 -9.90 -23.12 8.49
N ALA A 476 -9.16 -23.10 9.60
CA ALA A 476 -9.30 -22.10 10.66
C ALA A 476 -8.86 -20.69 10.21
N SER A 477 -7.86 -20.57 9.33
CA SER A 477 -7.46 -19.27 8.75
C SER A 477 -8.42 -18.77 7.66
N GLY A 478 -9.28 -19.64 7.15
CA GLY A 478 -10.20 -19.31 6.06
C GLY A 478 -9.54 -19.30 4.68
N CYS A 479 -10.33 -18.90 3.67
CA CYS A 479 -9.83 -18.64 2.32
C CYS A 479 -9.10 -17.28 2.31
N SER A 480 -7.85 -17.27 2.75
CA SER A 480 -6.97 -16.08 2.75
C SER A 480 -6.01 -16.09 1.58
#